data_AF-A0A4V3KSE8-F1
#
_entry.id   AF-A0A4V3KSE8-F1
#
_cell.length_a   1.000
_cell.length_b   1.000
_cell.length_c   1.000
_cell.angle_alpha   90.00
_cell.angle_beta   90.00
_cell.angle_gamma   90.00
#
_symmetry.space_group_name_H-M   'P 1'
#
loop_
_entity.id
_entity.type
_entity.pdbx_description
1 polymer ?
#
loop_
_entity_poly.entity_id
_entity_poly.type
_entity_poly.pdbx_seq_one_letter_code
_entity_poly.pdbx_strand_id
1 'polypeptide(L)'
;AAENRARTVNAGQAQKSIKRLLAALRRELESLDADLDDHIRKSPLWRVREKLLSSVPGIGPTVARTMIAEMPELGSLDRRQIAALAGLAPWTRQSGTWRGRSFIGGGRS
;
A
#
# COMPACT_ATOMS: atom_id res chain seq x y z
N ALA A 1 -3.73 0.53 18.48
CA ALA A 1 -3.92 1.34 19.72
C ALA A 1 -5.17 0.94 20.53
N ALA A 2 -6.35 0.80 19.91
CA ALA A 2 -7.59 0.44 20.61
C ALA A 2 -7.58 -0.98 21.23
N GLU A 3 -6.97 -1.96 20.55
CA GLU A 3 -6.83 -3.34 21.08
C GLU A 3 -6.01 -3.40 22.37
N ASN A 4 -4.94 -2.60 22.46
CA ASN A 4 -4.13 -2.51 23.68
C ASN A 4 -4.91 -1.88 24.84
N ARG A 5 -5.77 -0.88 24.58
CA ARG A 5 -6.66 -0.31 25.62
C ARG A 5 -7.72 -1.31 26.09
N ALA A 6 -8.23 -2.18 25.22
CA ALA A 6 -9.21 -3.20 25.60
C ALA A 6 -8.66 -4.23 26.60
N ARG A 7 -7.33 -4.43 26.64
CA ARG A 7 -6.66 -5.32 27.60
C ARG A 7 -6.45 -4.67 28.98
N THR A 8 -6.38 -3.34 29.05
CA THR A 8 -6.07 -2.60 30.29
C THR A 8 -7.31 -2.13 31.07
N VAL A 9 -8.51 -2.24 30.49
CA VAL A 9 -9.75 -1.73 31.11
C VAL A 9 -10.43 -2.81 31.96
N ASN A 10 -10.39 -2.64 33.29
CA ASN A 10 -10.99 -3.55 34.29
C ASN A 10 -12.53 -3.41 34.45
N ALA A 11 -13.20 -2.58 33.64
CA ALA A 11 -14.66 -2.47 33.63
C ALA A 11 -15.23 -3.35 32.51
N GLY A 12 -15.78 -4.52 32.85
CA GLY A 12 -16.25 -5.53 31.87
C GLY A 12 -17.27 -5.02 30.85
N GLN A 13 -18.02 -3.97 31.17
CA GLN A 13 -18.99 -3.32 30.28
C GLN A 13 -18.29 -2.47 29.19
N ALA A 14 -17.22 -1.75 29.55
CA ALA A 14 -16.40 -1.00 28.61
C ALA A 14 -15.63 -1.93 27.66
N GLN A 15 -15.11 -3.06 28.17
CA GLN A 15 -14.44 -4.06 27.33
C GLN A 15 -15.40 -4.68 26.30
N LYS A 16 -16.64 -5.00 26.69
CA LYS A 16 -17.68 -5.49 25.76
C LYS A 16 -18.02 -4.45 24.69
N SER A 17 -18.13 -3.18 25.07
CA SER A 17 -18.37 -2.08 24.12
C SER A 17 -17.24 -1.94 23.10
N ILE A 18 -15.97 -1.94 23.57
CA ILE A 18 -14.80 -1.84 22.69
C ILE A 18 -14.71 -3.03 21.73
N LYS A 19 -14.97 -4.26 22.20
CA LYS A 19 -14.99 -5.45 21.33
C LYS A 19 -16.07 -5.36 20.26
N ARG A 20 -17.26 -4.87 20.59
CA ARG A 20 -18.35 -4.66 19.63
C ARG A 20 -17.95 -3.65 18.56
N LEU A 21 -17.35 -2.53 18.95
CA LEU A 21 -16.87 -1.50 18.01
C LEU A 21 -15.77 -2.02 17.10
N LEU A 22 -14.79 -2.76 17.64
CA LEU A 22 -13.75 -3.40 16.84
C LEU A 22 -14.33 -4.39 15.82
N ALA A 23 -15.34 -5.18 16.21
CA ALA A 23 -16.01 -6.10 15.30
C ALA A 23 -16.77 -5.35 14.19
N ALA A 24 -17.43 -4.25 14.52
CA ALA A 24 -18.12 -3.41 13.54
C ALA A 24 -17.13 -2.81 12.52
N LEU A 25 -16.06 -2.19 13.01
CA LEU A 25 -15.02 -1.60 12.15
C LEU A 25 -14.35 -2.63 11.24
N ARG A 26 -14.11 -3.86 11.73
CA ARG A 26 -13.56 -4.93 10.90
C ARG A 26 -14.51 -5.35 9.77
N ARG A 27 -15.80 -5.46 10.06
CA ARG A 27 -16.81 -5.76 9.01
C ARG A 27 -16.91 -4.65 7.98
N GLU A 28 -16.80 -3.41 8.43
CA GLU A 28 -16.87 -2.24 7.55
C GLU A 28 -15.64 -2.16 6.65
N LEU A 29 -14.46 -2.51 7.20
CA LEU A 29 -13.23 -2.70 6.43
C LEU A 29 -13.41 -3.79 5.36
N GLU A 30 -13.91 -4.96 5.75
CA GLU A 30 -14.17 -6.08 4.82
C GLU A 30 -15.18 -5.69 3.71
N SER A 31 -16.20 -4.91 4.04
CA SER A 31 -17.17 -4.42 3.05
C SER A 31 -16.52 -3.47 2.04
N LEU A 32 -15.72 -2.51 2.51
CA LEU A 32 -15.03 -1.58 1.63
C LEU A 32 -14.00 -2.28 0.74
N ASP A 33 -13.28 -3.27 1.29
CA ASP A 33 -12.38 -4.11 0.50
C ASP A 33 -13.13 -4.87 -0.60
N ALA A 34 -14.33 -5.39 -0.30
CA ALA A 34 -15.18 -6.05 -1.29
C ALA A 34 -15.71 -5.09 -2.37
N ASP A 35 -16.09 -3.85 -2.00
CA ASP A 35 -16.57 -2.83 -2.93
C ASP A 35 -15.46 -2.33 -3.86
N LEU A 36 -14.25 -2.16 -3.32
CA LEU A 36 -13.05 -1.88 -4.11
C LEU A 36 -12.76 -3.04 -5.06
N ASP A 37 -12.84 -4.28 -4.58
CA ASP A 37 -12.65 -5.47 -5.42
C ASP A 37 -13.65 -5.55 -6.57
N ASP A 38 -14.92 -5.23 -6.31
CA ASP A 38 -15.96 -5.25 -7.33
C ASP A 38 -15.74 -4.14 -8.39
N HIS A 39 -15.37 -2.93 -7.95
CA HIS A 39 -15.01 -1.84 -8.87
C HIS A 39 -13.78 -2.17 -9.72
N ILE A 40 -12.74 -2.77 -9.11
CA ILE A 40 -11.53 -3.19 -9.81
C ILE A 40 -11.84 -4.31 -10.80
N ARG A 41 -12.67 -5.30 -10.42
CA ARG A 41 -13.08 -6.42 -11.29
C ARG A 41 -13.88 -5.96 -12.50
N LYS A 42 -14.67 -4.89 -12.37
CA LYS A 42 -15.44 -4.28 -13.47
C LYS A 42 -14.58 -3.58 -14.52
N SER A 43 -13.29 -3.37 -14.26
CA SER A 43 -12.33 -2.82 -15.22
C SER A 43 -11.46 -3.92 -15.83
N PRO A 44 -11.66 -4.29 -17.11
CA PRO A 44 -10.85 -5.32 -17.77
C PRO A 44 -9.36 -4.98 -17.78
N LEU A 45 -9.03 -3.70 -17.95
CA LEU A 45 -7.66 -3.20 -17.95
C LEU A 45 -6.97 -3.40 -16.59
N TRP A 46 -7.71 -3.24 -15.49
CA TRP A 46 -7.16 -3.40 -14.14
C TRP A 46 -6.94 -4.87 -13.81
N ARG A 47 -7.85 -5.78 -14.19
CA ARG A 47 -7.65 -7.22 -14.01
C ARG A 47 -6.42 -7.74 -14.77
N VAL A 48 -6.18 -7.23 -15.97
CA VAL A 48 -4.97 -7.59 -16.73
C VAL A 48 -3.71 -7.12 -16.00
N ARG A 49 -3.69 -5.88 -15.49
CA ARG A 49 -2.56 -5.34 -14.73
C ARG A 49 -2.33 -6.06 -13.41
N GLU A 50 -3.39 -6.35 -12.65
CA GLU A 50 -3.32 -7.10 -11.39
C GLU A 50 -2.74 -8.49 -11.63
N LYS A 51 -3.25 -9.22 -12.64
CA LYS A 51 -2.76 -10.55 -12.98
C LYS A 51 -1.29 -10.55 -13.40
N LEU A 52 -0.85 -9.53 -14.15
CA LEU A 52 0.55 -9.37 -14.53
C LEU A 52 1.42 -9.13 -13.30
N LEU A 53 1.03 -8.21 -12.42
CA LEU A 53 1.74 -7.92 -11.17
C LEU A 53 1.83 -9.15 -10.27
N SER A 54 0.72 -9.85 -10.05
CA SER A 54 0.67 -11.06 -9.21
C SER A 54 1.41 -12.27 -9.78
N SER A 55 1.85 -12.22 -11.05
CA SER A 55 2.72 -13.27 -11.61
C SER A 55 4.16 -13.19 -11.09
N VAL A 56 4.56 -12.05 -10.51
CA VAL A 56 5.87 -11.88 -9.90
C VAL A 56 5.88 -12.56 -8.52
N PRO A 57 6.83 -13.48 -8.25
CA PRO A 57 6.93 -14.11 -6.94
C PRO A 57 7.04 -13.08 -5.82
N GLY A 58 6.19 -13.21 -4.80
CA GLY A 58 6.14 -12.28 -3.65
C GLY A 58 5.19 -11.09 -3.81
N ILE A 59 4.57 -10.88 -4.98
CA ILE A 59 3.53 -9.86 -5.17
C ILE A 59 2.15 -10.50 -5.01
N GLY A 60 1.52 -10.28 -3.86
CA GLY A 60 0.14 -10.70 -3.60
C GLY A 60 -0.91 -9.72 -4.14
N PRO A 61 -2.21 -10.07 -4.11
CA PRO A 61 -3.29 -9.23 -4.62
C PRO A 61 -3.33 -7.84 -3.97
N THR A 62 -3.13 -7.76 -2.65
CA THR A 62 -3.08 -6.47 -1.93
C THR A 62 -1.98 -5.57 -2.47
N VAL A 63 -0.75 -6.10 -2.60
CA VAL A 63 0.40 -5.33 -3.10
C VAL A 63 0.18 -4.91 -4.55
N ALA A 64 -0.34 -5.80 -5.39
CA ALA A 64 -0.65 -5.49 -6.79
C ALA A 64 -1.66 -4.33 -6.91
N ARG A 65 -2.73 -4.35 -6.09
CA ARG A 65 -3.75 -3.29 -6.07
C ARG A 65 -3.17 -1.97 -5.57
N THR A 66 -2.38 -2.00 -4.50
CA THR A 66 -1.67 -0.81 -4.02
C THR A 66 -0.78 -0.22 -5.10
N MET A 67 -0.01 -1.04 -5.81
CA MET A 67 0.83 -0.56 -6.92
C MET A 67 0.02 0.06 -8.06
N ILE A 68 -1.13 -0.52 -8.42
CA ILE A 68 -2.01 0.03 -9.46
C ILE A 68 -2.61 1.38 -9.02
N ALA A 69 -2.95 1.52 -7.73
CA ALA A 69 -3.55 2.73 -7.19
C ALA A 69 -2.53 3.87 -7.01
N GLU A 70 -1.37 3.57 -6.40
CA GLU A 70 -0.34 4.56 -6.03
C GLU A 70 0.60 4.89 -7.20
N MET A 71 0.73 3.97 -8.15
CA MET A 71 1.66 4.09 -9.28
C MET A 71 1.02 3.63 -10.59
N PRO A 72 0.00 4.34 -11.10
CA PRO A 72 -0.67 4.03 -12.36
C PRO A 72 0.26 4.10 -13.58
N GLU A 73 1.43 4.72 -13.44
CA GLU A 73 2.45 4.84 -14.48
C GLU A 73 3.30 3.57 -14.67
N LEU A 74 3.04 2.53 -13.87
CA LEU A 74 3.75 1.25 -14.00
C LEU A 74 3.49 0.61 -15.37
N GLY A 75 4.56 0.40 -16.13
CA GLY A 75 4.50 -0.13 -17.50
C GLY A 75 4.40 0.94 -18.59
N SER A 76 4.27 2.23 -18.24
CA SER A 76 4.44 3.34 -19.19
C SER A 76 5.75 4.10 -19.00
N LEU A 77 6.24 4.21 -17.76
CA LEU A 77 7.53 4.82 -17.44
C LEU A 77 8.67 3.80 -17.34
N ASP A 78 9.90 4.26 -17.55
CA ASP A 78 11.09 3.43 -17.39
C ASP A 78 11.34 3.09 -15.90
N ARG A 79 12.04 1.98 -15.68
CA ARG A 79 12.38 1.45 -14.35
C ARG A 79 13.05 2.48 -13.43
N ARG A 80 13.84 3.42 -13.98
CA ARG A 80 14.51 4.46 -13.17
C ARG A 80 13.51 5.49 -12.64
N GLN A 81 12.55 5.89 -13.47
CA GLN A 81 11.51 6.82 -13.07
C GLN A 81 10.57 6.17 -12.06
N ILE A 82 10.20 4.91 -12.29
CA ILE A 82 9.43 4.10 -11.35
C ILE A 82 10.16 3.96 -10.00
N ALA A 83 11.46 3.64 -10.01
CA ALA A 83 12.26 3.57 -8.79
C ALA A 83 12.33 4.91 -8.05
N ALA A 84 12.35 6.04 -8.77
CA ALA A 84 12.33 7.37 -8.16
C ALA A 84 10.96 7.69 -7.54
N LEU A 85 9.86 7.37 -8.23
CA LEU A 85 8.51 7.51 -7.71
C LEU A 85 8.30 6.65 -6.46
N ALA A 86 8.84 5.43 -6.43
CA ALA A 86 8.80 4.55 -5.28
C ALA A 86 9.76 4.96 -4.14
N GLY A 87 10.56 6.02 -4.30
CA GLY A 87 11.55 6.44 -3.31
C GLY A 87 12.75 5.50 -3.16
N LEU A 88 12.99 4.62 -4.14
CA LEU A 88 14.05 3.62 -4.15
C LEU A 88 15.28 4.04 -4.97
N ALA A 89 15.15 5.04 -5.86
CA ALA A 89 16.26 5.51 -6.69
C ALA A 89 17.23 6.40 -5.88
N PRO A 90 18.54 6.09 -5.89
CA PRO A 90 19.54 6.94 -5.25
C PRO A 90 19.85 8.18 -6.12
N TRP A 91 19.85 9.35 -5.49
CA TRP A 91 20.22 10.61 -6.11
C TRP A 91 21.72 10.86 -5.99
N THR A 92 22.40 10.97 -7.14
CA THR A 92 23.84 11.27 -7.20
C THR A 92 24.11 12.76 -6.98
N ARG A 93 24.97 13.08 -6.01
CA ARG A 93 25.43 14.46 -5.75
C ARG A 93 26.84 14.63 -6.31
N GLN A 94 26.95 15.10 -7.55
CA GLN A 94 28.24 15.27 -8.24
C GLN A 94 28.30 16.63 -8.93
N SER A 95 29.45 17.29 -8.88
CA SER A 95 29.72 18.55 -9.59
C SER A 95 31.20 18.60 -9.98
N GLY A 96 31.49 18.65 -11.28
CA GLY A 96 32.86 18.63 -11.80
C GLY A 96 33.67 17.44 -11.24
N THR A 97 34.76 17.73 -10.53
CA THR A 97 35.62 16.73 -9.87
C THR A 97 35.09 16.26 -8.51
N TRP A 98 34.09 16.93 -7.94
CA TRP A 98 33.53 16.57 -6.63
C TRP A 98 32.46 15.48 -6.76
N ARG A 99 32.63 14.40 -5.98
CA ARG A 99 31.71 13.26 -5.94
C ARG A 99 31.28 13.01 -4.49
N GLY A 100 30.05 13.37 -4.17
CA GLY A 100 29.42 13.12 -2.87
C GLY A 100 28.75 11.75 -2.78
N ARG A 101 28.35 11.37 -1.56
CA ARG A 101 27.59 10.14 -1.30
C ARG A 101 26.17 10.26 -1.89
N SER A 102 25.68 9.17 -2.48
CA SER A 102 24.33 9.08 -3.02
C SER A 102 23.36 8.57 -1.96
N PHE A 103 22.14 9.09 -1.94
CA PHE A 103 21.10 8.69 -1.00
C PHE A 103 19.76 8.57 -1.73
N ILE A 104 18.91 7.66 -1.27
CA ILE A 104 17.50 7.68 -1.65
C ILE A 104 16.82 8.90 -1.01
N GLY A 105 15.80 9.44 -1.66
CA GLY A 105 15.07 10.59 -1.14
C GLY A 105 13.86 10.93 -2.00
N GLY A 106 12.81 11.45 -1.34
CA GLY A 106 11.50 11.66 -1.96
C GLY A 106 10.69 10.38 -2.10
N GLY A 107 9.78 10.36 -3.08
CA GLY A 107 8.87 9.25 -3.38
C GLY A 107 7.42 9.52 -2.97
N ARG A 108 6.51 8.67 -3.45
CA ARG A 108 5.12 8.56 -3.04
C ARG A 108 5.05 7.33 -2.11
N SER A 109 4.78 7.53 -0.83
CA SER A 109 4.72 6.46 0.18
C SER A 109 3.39 6.48 0.90
#